data_AF-A0A8B6CEF0-F1
#
_entry.id   AF-A0A8B6CEF0-F1
#
_cell.length_a   1.000
_cell.length_b   1.000
_cell.length_c   1.000
_cell.angle_alpha   90.00
_cell.angle_beta   90.00
_cell.angle_gamma   90.00
#
_symmetry.space_group_name_H-M   'P 1'
#
loop_
_entity.id
_entity.type
_entity.pdbx_description
1 polymer ?
#
loop_
_entity_poly.entity_id
_entity_poly.type
_entity_poly.pdbx_seq_one_letter_code
_entity_poly.pdbx_strand_id
1 'polypeptide(L)'
;MENNVSKRELNIAQKTYLIKDTLIDSLNVHREQGISIIENKNNNYKSNPYKQAISSNVYMYSAILIKDITQEFKGGGNIIIVNGWETMASLNKANFTCCFYGKDNTLFYIYSTRKTATFLNSGPYHSVQFECPVDFFSVTKVSVSDGPQYCVENKEYYIKVDTPMKSESGLAVCSKISYGKLDAKRLVEWFEVQRLLGVDKVLAYTYKLNTQAMNVLEYYESIGYAEIIRDFDFPFKEEYPRDAGDQNSHAWADLQVIMHDCQSRLCSYKYVAVLDKDEFLVPNITDYGFSLKRVF
;
A
#
# COMPACT_ATOMS: atom_id res chain seq x y z
N MET A 1 -28.27 -26.32 33.44
CA MET A 1 -26.88 -25.82 33.32
C MET A 1 -26.88 -24.66 32.33
N GLU A 2 -27.44 -23.53 32.73
CA GLU A 2 -27.45 -22.28 31.94
C GLU A 2 -27.22 -21.17 32.96
N ASN A 3 -26.12 -20.42 32.84
CA ASN A 3 -25.93 -19.07 33.41
C ASN A 3 -24.48 -18.49 33.34
N ASN A 4 -23.55 -19.07 32.58
CA ASN A 4 -22.16 -18.56 32.53
C ASN A 4 -21.76 -17.82 31.24
N VAL A 5 -22.60 -17.77 30.21
CA VAL A 5 -22.27 -17.08 28.94
C VAL A 5 -22.57 -15.57 29.01
N SER A 6 -23.67 -15.17 29.67
CA SER A 6 -24.11 -13.76 29.77
C SER A 6 -23.12 -12.82 30.50
N LYS A 7 -22.41 -13.28 31.53
CA LYS A 7 -21.49 -12.43 32.30
C LYS A 7 -20.17 -12.11 31.59
N ARG A 8 -19.77 -12.91 30.60
CA ARG A 8 -18.52 -12.71 29.84
C ARG A 8 -18.72 -11.70 28.71
N GLU A 9 -19.89 -11.75 28.05
CA GLU A 9 -20.26 -10.80 26.99
C GLU A 9 -20.57 -9.40 27.55
N LEU A 10 -21.23 -9.31 28.71
CA LEU A 10 -21.44 -8.04 29.43
C LEU A 10 -20.11 -7.38 29.86
N ASN A 11 -19.12 -8.18 30.28
CA ASN A 11 -17.80 -7.68 30.66
C ASN A 11 -16.98 -7.17 29.47
N ILE A 12 -17.13 -7.77 28.28
CA ILE A 12 -16.45 -7.32 27.06
C ILE A 12 -17.12 -6.02 26.57
N ALA A 13 -18.45 -5.96 26.53
CA ALA A 13 -19.17 -4.74 26.15
C ALA A 13 -18.89 -3.56 27.10
N GLN A 14 -18.82 -3.81 28.41
CA GLN A 14 -18.46 -2.79 29.40
C GLN A 14 -17.00 -2.33 29.28
N LYS A 15 -16.05 -3.25 28.99
CA LYS A 15 -14.65 -2.87 28.72
C LYS A 15 -14.50 -2.05 27.44
N THR A 16 -15.22 -2.39 26.37
CA THR A 16 -15.22 -1.62 25.12
C THR A 16 -15.80 -0.22 25.32
N TYR A 17 -16.82 -0.07 26.18
CA TYR A 17 -17.40 1.24 26.52
C TYR A 17 -16.44 2.10 27.36
N LEU A 18 -15.77 1.53 28.36
CA LEU A 18 -14.75 2.23 29.14
C LEU A 18 -13.56 2.68 28.27
N ILE A 19 -13.13 1.88 27.29
CA ILE A 19 -12.05 2.25 26.37
C ILE A 19 -12.48 3.43 25.48
N LYS A 20 -13.74 3.46 25.00
CA LYS A 20 -14.28 4.58 24.21
C LYS A 20 -14.27 5.91 24.98
N ASP A 21 -14.69 5.90 26.25
CA ASP A 21 -14.74 7.13 27.05
C ASP A 21 -13.33 7.62 27.43
N THR A 22 -12.41 6.69 27.75
CA THR A 22 -11.03 7.06 28.13
C THR A 22 -10.22 7.62 26.95
N LEU A 23 -10.42 7.10 25.73
CA LEU A 23 -9.76 7.62 24.52
C LEU A 23 -10.31 9.00 24.11
N ILE A 24 -11.63 9.22 24.22
CA ILE A 24 -12.25 10.52 23.93
C ILE A 24 -11.80 11.59 24.93
N ASP A 25 -11.67 11.24 26.22
CA ASP A 25 -11.16 12.15 27.23
C ASP A 25 -9.66 12.45 27.04
N SER A 26 -8.84 11.46 26.66
CA SER A 26 -7.42 11.67 26.36
C SER A 26 -7.18 12.58 25.14
N LEU A 27 -8.08 12.54 24.16
CA LEU A 27 -8.05 13.43 22.99
C LEU A 27 -8.50 14.87 23.33
N ASN A 28 -9.29 15.05 24.39
CA ASN A 28 -9.74 16.37 24.86
C ASN A 28 -8.80 17.01 25.89
N VAL A 29 -8.10 16.22 26.71
CA VAL A 29 -7.15 16.71 27.74
C VAL A 29 -5.91 17.38 27.11
N HIS A 30 -5.53 17.03 25.88
CA HIS A 30 -4.43 17.70 25.17
C HIS A 30 -4.78 19.06 24.53
N ARG A 31 -5.98 19.60 24.77
CA ARG A 31 -6.41 20.88 24.19
C ARG A 31 -6.15 22.11 25.06
N GLU A 32 -5.69 21.93 26.30
CA GLU A 32 -5.38 23.03 27.21
C GLU A 32 -3.96 22.91 27.78
N GLN A 33 -2.94 23.14 26.95
CA GLN A 33 -1.66 23.70 27.38
C GLN A 33 -0.76 23.99 26.18
N GLY A 34 -0.40 25.27 26.02
CA GLY A 34 0.84 25.68 25.35
C GLY A 34 0.82 25.73 23.83
N ILE A 35 0.67 26.95 23.31
CA ILE A 35 1.08 27.32 21.95
C ILE A 35 2.55 26.93 21.74
N SER A 36 2.81 26.03 20.80
CA SER A 36 4.07 26.02 20.04
C SER A 36 3.71 26.10 18.56
N ILE A 37 4.02 27.25 17.97
CA ILE A 37 3.96 27.51 16.53
C ILE A 37 4.89 26.48 15.86
N ILE A 38 4.31 25.48 15.20
CA ILE A 38 5.07 24.65 14.27
C ILE A 38 4.98 25.35 12.93
N GLU A 39 6.11 25.94 12.55
CA GLU A 39 6.34 26.52 11.24
C GLU A 39 5.87 25.57 10.13
N ASN A 40 5.15 26.15 9.17
CA ASN A 40 4.81 25.55 7.89
C ASN A 40 6.07 24.94 7.27
N LYS A 41 6.24 23.62 7.39
CA LYS A 41 7.19 22.88 6.55
C LYS A 41 6.63 22.87 5.13
N ASN A 42 7.04 23.90 4.39
CA ASN A 42 7.16 23.98 2.94
C ASN A 42 6.42 22.88 2.16
N ASN A 43 5.35 23.29 1.49
CA ASN A 43 4.87 22.72 0.23
C ASN A 43 6.00 22.78 -0.81
N ASN A 44 6.97 21.88 -0.72
CA ASN A 44 7.99 21.69 -1.73
C ASN A 44 7.45 20.68 -2.74
N TYR A 45 7.09 21.18 -3.93
CA TYR A 45 6.92 20.47 -5.20
C TYR A 45 6.34 19.05 -5.10
N LYS A 46 5.04 18.90 -5.38
CA LYS A 46 4.44 17.59 -5.73
C LYS A 46 5.13 17.08 -7.01
N SER A 47 6.28 16.43 -6.86
CA SER A 47 6.84 15.56 -7.89
C SER A 47 5.80 14.50 -8.17
N ASN A 48 5.43 14.29 -9.43
CA ASN A 48 4.54 13.20 -9.81
C ASN A 48 5.01 11.91 -9.11
N PRO A 49 4.11 11.16 -8.44
CA PRO A 49 4.50 10.02 -7.62
C PRO A 49 4.93 8.81 -8.46
N TYR A 50 5.01 8.99 -9.79
CA TYR A 50 5.39 7.99 -10.76
C TYR A 50 6.44 8.57 -11.71
N LYS A 51 7.30 7.69 -12.23
CA LYS A 51 8.26 8.01 -13.28
C LYS A 51 7.92 7.24 -14.54
N GLN A 52 7.87 7.95 -15.67
CA GLN A 52 7.80 7.26 -16.96
C GLN A 52 9.09 6.45 -17.14
N ALA A 53 8.93 5.17 -17.49
CA ALA A 53 10.06 4.29 -17.72
C ALA A 53 10.69 4.57 -19.09
N ILE A 54 11.95 4.17 -19.26
CA ILE A 54 12.77 4.47 -20.44
C ILE A 54 12.06 4.03 -21.72
N SER A 55 11.87 4.97 -22.65
CA SER A 55 11.28 4.75 -23.98
C SER A 55 9.91 4.07 -23.97
N SER A 56 9.19 4.09 -22.85
CA SER A 56 8.11 3.14 -22.65
C SER A 56 6.74 3.78 -22.48
N ASN A 57 5.78 2.96 -22.86
CA ASN A 57 4.37 3.00 -22.47
C ASN A 57 4.17 2.46 -21.04
N VAL A 58 5.17 2.61 -20.15
CA VAL A 58 5.16 2.14 -18.76
C VAL A 58 5.45 3.31 -17.82
N TYR A 59 4.70 3.37 -16.72
CA TYR A 59 4.79 4.42 -15.70
C TYR A 59 4.96 3.75 -14.34
N MET A 60 6.14 3.89 -13.74
CA MET A 60 6.53 3.18 -12.53
C MET A 60 6.18 4.00 -11.31
N TYR A 61 5.43 3.41 -10.39
CA TYR A 61 5.06 4.01 -9.11
C TYR A 61 6.07 3.67 -8.02
N SER A 62 6.41 2.40 -7.87
CA SER A 62 7.28 1.92 -6.81
C SER A 62 8.12 0.72 -7.24
N ALA A 63 9.23 0.51 -6.53
CA ALA A 63 10.12 -0.63 -6.71
C ALA A 63 10.48 -1.19 -5.34
N ILE A 64 10.12 -2.43 -5.08
CA ILE A 64 10.27 -3.05 -3.77
C ILE A 64 11.17 -4.29 -3.87
N LEU A 65 12.26 -4.31 -3.10
CA LEU A 65 13.17 -5.44 -3.00
C LEU A 65 12.61 -6.51 -2.06
N ILE A 66 12.25 -7.66 -2.62
CA ILE A 66 11.87 -8.87 -1.89
C ILE A 66 13.10 -9.76 -1.76
N LYS A 67 13.47 -10.08 -0.51
CA LYS A 67 14.62 -10.93 -0.19
C LYS A 67 14.19 -12.35 0.09
N ASP A 68 15.11 -13.29 -0.18
CA ASP A 68 15.03 -14.67 0.31
C ASP A 68 13.68 -15.35 0.03
N ILE A 69 13.23 -15.34 -1.23
CA ILE A 69 12.05 -16.11 -1.66
C ILE A 69 12.43 -17.59 -1.58
N THR A 70 12.19 -18.21 -0.43
CA THR A 70 12.50 -19.62 -0.19
C THR A 70 11.51 -20.53 -0.93
N GLN A 71 12.07 -21.40 -1.76
CA GLN A 71 11.60 -22.74 -2.19
C GLN A 71 10.54 -22.95 -3.28
N GLU A 72 9.70 -21.98 -3.68
CA GLU A 72 8.78 -22.23 -4.82
C GLU A 72 9.43 -22.01 -6.20
N PHE A 73 10.41 -21.13 -6.30
CA PHE A 73 11.21 -20.94 -7.51
C PHE A 73 12.56 -21.64 -7.32
N LYS A 74 12.79 -22.72 -8.07
CA LYS A 74 14.08 -23.45 -8.12
C LYS A 74 15.19 -22.48 -8.52
N GLY A 75 15.86 -21.87 -7.54
CA GLY A 75 16.92 -20.91 -7.77
C GLY A 75 17.29 -20.02 -6.59
N GLY A 76 16.33 -19.67 -5.71
CA GLY A 76 16.58 -18.85 -4.51
C GLY A 76 17.33 -17.53 -4.78
N GLY A 77 16.61 -16.42 -4.96
CA GLY A 77 17.22 -15.12 -5.26
C GLY A 77 16.39 -13.95 -4.77
N ASN A 78 16.99 -12.75 -4.76
CA ASN A 78 16.24 -11.53 -4.49
C ASN A 78 15.51 -11.09 -5.76
N ILE A 79 14.33 -10.50 -5.61
CA ILE A 79 13.55 -9.97 -6.72
C ILE A 79 13.15 -8.54 -6.39
N ILE A 80 13.28 -7.63 -7.35
CA ILE A 80 12.65 -6.32 -7.26
C ILE A 80 11.31 -6.37 -7.99
N ILE A 81 10.24 -6.04 -7.28
CA ILE A 81 8.91 -5.86 -7.88
C ILE A 81 8.74 -4.39 -8.23
N VAL A 82 8.56 -4.09 -9.52
CA VAL A 82 8.21 -2.75 -9.99
C VAL A 82 6.70 -2.69 -10.24
N ASN A 83 6.01 -1.86 -9.47
CA ASN A 83 4.57 -1.63 -9.59
C ASN A 83 4.31 -0.36 -10.40
N GLY A 84 3.31 -0.39 -11.27
CA GLY A 84 2.96 0.78 -12.06
C GLY A 84 1.84 0.54 -13.06
N TRP A 85 1.80 1.40 -14.07
CA TRP A 85 0.82 1.36 -15.15
C TRP A 85 1.49 1.06 -16.49
N GLU A 86 0.81 0.34 -17.36
CA GLU A 86 1.18 0.19 -18.77
C GLU A 86 0.03 0.54 -19.71
N THR A 87 0.32 1.09 -20.89
CA THR A 87 -0.72 1.36 -21.89
C THR A 87 -1.09 0.11 -22.69
N MET A 88 -2.24 0.15 -23.36
CA MET A 88 -2.67 -0.89 -24.31
C MET A 88 -1.61 -1.24 -25.36
N ALA A 89 -0.78 -0.29 -25.78
CA ALA A 89 0.27 -0.52 -26.78
C ALA A 89 1.43 -1.39 -26.25
N SER A 90 1.59 -1.50 -24.93
CA SER A 90 2.57 -2.39 -24.30
C SER A 90 2.10 -3.84 -24.19
N LEU A 91 0.81 -4.13 -24.32
CA LEU A 91 0.28 -5.46 -23.96
C LEU A 91 0.81 -6.57 -24.86
N ASN A 92 0.94 -6.29 -26.15
CA ASN A 92 1.46 -7.23 -27.13
C ASN A 92 2.99 -7.36 -27.09
N LYS A 93 3.69 -6.57 -26.26
CA LYS A 93 5.13 -6.70 -26.07
C LYS A 93 5.39 -7.84 -25.10
N ALA A 94 6.20 -8.81 -25.53
CA ALA A 94 6.58 -9.96 -24.71
C ALA A 94 7.85 -9.72 -23.88
N ASN A 95 8.73 -8.82 -24.35
CA ASN A 95 10.07 -8.67 -23.78
C ASN A 95 10.24 -7.29 -23.14
N PHE A 96 10.42 -7.29 -21.83
CA PHE A 96 10.80 -6.11 -21.06
C PHE A 96 12.19 -6.31 -20.45
N THR A 97 12.88 -5.22 -20.23
CA THR A 97 14.22 -5.21 -19.60
C THR A 97 14.14 -4.37 -18.34
N CYS A 98 14.63 -4.87 -17.21
CA CYS A 98 14.92 -4.04 -16.04
C CYS A 98 16.34 -3.50 -16.14
N CYS A 99 16.47 -2.18 -16.01
CA CYS A 99 17.73 -1.46 -15.97
C CYS A 99 17.99 -1.03 -14.52
N PHE A 100 19.19 -1.23 -14.02
CA PHE A 100 19.52 -1.02 -12.61
C PHE A 100 20.70 -0.10 -12.42
N TYR A 101 20.64 0.68 -11.34
CA TYR A 101 21.81 1.37 -10.82
C TYR A 101 22.32 0.73 -9.54
N GLY A 102 23.57 0.30 -9.58
CA GLY A 102 24.34 -0.10 -8.40
C GLY A 102 24.67 1.08 -7.46
N LYS A 103 25.11 0.78 -6.23
CA LYS A 103 25.63 1.79 -5.28
C LYS A 103 26.85 2.55 -5.81
N ASP A 104 27.66 1.87 -6.61
CA ASP A 104 28.82 2.41 -7.33
C ASP A 104 28.42 3.14 -8.63
N ASN A 105 27.12 3.33 -8.85
CA ASN A 105 26.57 3.94 -10.03
C ASN A 105 26.80 3.15 -11.33
N THR A 106 27.13 1.86 -11.23
CA THR A 106 27.20 0.98 -12.40
C THR A 106 25.81 0.69 -12.94
N LEU A 107 25.70 0.71 -14.27
CA LEU A 107 24.48 0.38 -15.00
C LEU A 107 24.55 -1.09 -15.45
N PHE A 108 23.53 -1.87 -15.11
CA PHE A 108 23.38 -3.24 -15.60
C PHE A 108 21.91 -3.53 -15.90
N TYR A 109 21.65 -4.62 -16.61
CA TYR A 109 20.30 -4.97 -17.04
C TYR A 109 20.03 -6.46 -17.00
N ILE A 110 18.77 -6.81 -16.84
CA ILE A 110 18.27 -8.17 -16.92
C ILE A 110 16.92 -8.18 -17.66
N TYR A 111 16.60 -9.27 -18.34
CA TYR A 111 15.25 -9.48 -18.83
C TYR A 111 14.29 -9.59 -17.66
N SER A 112 13.17 -8.89 -17.76
CA SER A 112 12.13 -8.89 -16.74
C SER A 112 10.96 -9.77 -17.15
N THR A 113 10.24 -10.25 -16.15
CA THR A 113 9.00 -11.00 -16.36
C THR A 113 7.83 -10.13 -15.96
N ARG A 114 6.84 -9.98 -16.84
CA ARG A 114 5.55 -9.39 -16.47
C ARG A 114 4.81 -10.42 -15.61
N LYS A 115 4.63 -10.14 -14.32
CA LYS A 115 4.02 -11.06 -13.34
C LYS A 115 2.50 -11.02 -13.40
N THR A 116 1.95 -9.82 -13.43
CA THR A 116 0.49 -9.62 -13.46
C THR A 116 0.20 -8.35 -14.24
N ALA A 117 -0.79 -8.45 -15.12
CA ALA A 117 -1.49 -7.31 -15.69
C ALA A 117 -2.98 -7.61 -15.57
N THR A 118 -3.69 -6.86 -14.73
CA THR A 118 -5.13 -7.11 -14.56
C THR A 118 -5.89 -6.27 -15.57
N PHE A 119 -6.41 -6.94 -16.59
CA PHE A 119 -7.16 -6.33 -17.69
C PHE A 119 -8.64 -6.13 -17.34
N LEU A 120 -8.93 -5.67 -16.12
CA LEU A 120 -10.31 -5.68 -15.65
C LEU A 120 -11.24 -4.73 -16.40
N ASN A 121 -10.74 -3.85 -17.29
CA ASN A 121 -11.57 -3.05 -18.21
C ASN A 121 -10.75 -2.41 -19.36
N SER A 122 -11.44 -1.93 -20.40
CA SER A 122 -10.94 -1.25 -21.62
C SER A 122 -10.36 0.16 -21.41
N GLY A 123 -9.72 0.42 -20.28
CA GLY A 123 -9.06 1.70 -20.02
C GLY A 123 -7.76 1.85 -20.82
N PRO A 124 -7.34 3.09 -21.16
CA PRO A 124 -6.08 3.31 -21.86
C PRO A 124 -4.81 2.82 -21.12
N TYR A 125 -4.90 2.49 -19.83
CA TYR A 125 -3.82 2.09 -18.96
C TYR A 125 -4.28 0.96 -18.02
N HIS A 126 -3.37 0.05 -17.71
CA HIS A 126 -3.58 -1.13 -16.87
C HIS A 126 -2.57 -1.18 -15.75
N SER A 127 -2.97 -1.73 -14.60
CA SER A 127 -2.02 -2.04 -13.53
C SER A 127 -1.08 -3.15 -14.00
N VAL A 128 0.21 -3.04 -13.67
CA VAL A 128 1.22 -4.02 -14.01
C VAL A 128 2.24 -4.19 -12.89
N GLN A 129 2.73 -5.42 -12.74
CA GLN A 129 3.90 -5.75 -11.94
C GLN A 129 4.99 -6.37 -12.82
N PHE A 130 6.19 -5.81 -12.76
CA PHE A 130 7.39 -6.42 -13.35
C PHE A 130 8.24 -7.05 -12.26
N GLU A 131 8.60 -8.31 -12.47
CA GLU A 131 9.60 -9.03 -11.70
C GLU A 131 10.97 -8.83 -12.33
N CYS A 132 11.86 -8.22 -11.56
CA CYS A 132 13.24 -7.96 -11.91
C CYS A 132 14.14 -8.80 -10.99
N PRO A 133 14.56 -10.02 -11.38
CA PRO A 133 15.48 -10.82 -10.57
C PRO A 133 16.79 -10.07 -10.37
N VAL A 134 17.32 -10.09 -9.15
CA VAL A 134 18.59 -9.43 -8.83
C VAL A 134 19.47 -10.33 -7.95
N ASP A 135 20.62 -10.69 -8.49
CA ASP A 135 21.61 -11.53 -7.78
C ASP A 135 22.51 -10.69 -6.84
N PHE A 136 22.43 -9.35 -6.91
CA PHE A 136 23.37 -8.43 -6.25
C PHE A 136 22.69 -7.52 -5.22
N PHE A 137 23.23 -7.48 -4.00
CA PHE A 137 22.73 -6.67 -2.86
C PHE A 137 22.96 -5.15 -2.96
N SER A 138 23.33 -4.65 -4.14
CA SER A 138 23.79 -3.26 -4.32
C SER A 138 22.91 -2.43 -5.25
N VAL A 139 21.72 -2.91 -5.64
CA VAL A 139 20.79 -2.11 -6.45
C VAL A 139 20.19 -0.98 -5.61
N THR A 140 20.23 0.24 -6.13
CA THR A 140 19.64 1.43 -5.47
C THR A 140 18.48 2.02 -6.25
N LYS A 141 18.48 1.86 -7.58
CA LYS A 141 17.42 2.33 -8.46
C LYS A 141 17.16 1.34 -9.58
N VAL A 142 15.94 1.36 -10.09
CA VAL A 142 15.50 0.52 -11.21
C VAL A 142 14.65 1.32 -12.18
N SER A 143 14.69 0.95 -13.45
CA SER A 143 13.73 1.32 -14.48
C SER A 143 13.32 0.08 -15.26
N VAL A 144 12.17 0.13 -15.91
CA VAL A 144 11.74 -0.84 -16.92
C VAL A 144 11.90 -0.21 -18.31
N SER A 145 12.16 -1.02 -19.33
CA SER A 145 12.18 -0.59 -20.74
C SER A 145 11.44 -1.60 -21.60
N ASP A 146 10.79 -1.10 -22.66
CA ASP A 146 9.93 -1.84 -23.56
C ASP A 146 10.67 -2.37 -24.80
N GLY A 147 11.73 -3.14 -24.55
CA GLY A 147 12.52 -3.80 -25.58
C GLY A 147 13.82 -4.39 -25.01
N PRO A 148 14.51 -5.26 -25.78
CA PRO A 148 15.78 -5.82 -25.35
C PRO A 148 16.85 -4.72 -25.27
N GLN A 149 17.52 -4.64 -24.12
CA GLN A 149 18.80 -3.91 -23.93
C GLN A 149 18.77 -2.39 -24.12
N TYR A 150 17.61 -1.74 -23.97
CA TYR A 150 17.54 -0.28 -24.02
C TYR A 150 17.59 0.33 -22.61
N CYS A 151 18.80 0.49 -22.08
CA CYS A 151 19.04 1.18 -20.81
C CYS A 151 19.76 2.50 -21.08
N VAL A 152 19.18 3.61 -20.62
CA VAL A 152 19.79 4.94 -20.74
C VAL A 152 20.42 5.36 -19.43
N GLU A 153 21.49 6.13 -19.49
CA GLU A 153 22.18 6.63 -18.29
C GLU A 153 21.41 7.74 -17.55
N ASN A 154 20.38 8.32 -18.17
CA ASN A 154 19.62 9.38 -17.52
C ASN A 154 18.84 8.85 -16.29
N LYS A 155 19.31 9.21 -15.09
CA LYS A 155 18.76 8.80 -13.79
C LYS A 155 17.35 9.33 -13.52
N GLU A 156 16.86 10.28 -14.31
CA GLU A 156 15.48 10.78 -14.25
C GLU A 156 14.47 9.66 -14.51
N TYR A 157 14.79 8.67 -15.34
CA TYR A 157 13.90 7.54 -15.64
C TYR A 157 13.88 6.44 -14.57
N TYR A 158 14.71 6.54 -13.52
CA TYR A 158 14.85 5.48 -12.54
C TYR A 158 14.17 5.85 -11.22
N ILE A 159 13.43 4.89 -10.66
CA ILE A 159 12.83 4.98 -9.33
C ILE A 159 13.73 4.33 -8.29
N LYS A 160 13.68 4.84 -7.06
CA LYS A 160 14.44 4.26 -5.93
C LYS A 160 13.85 2.88 -5.59
N VAL A 161 14.72 1.94 -5.27
CA VAL A 161 14.33 0.64 -4.73
C VAL A 161 14.17 0.78 -3.22
N ASP A 162 12.97 0.54 -2.74
CA ASP A 162 12.66 0.44 -1.31
C ASP A 162 12.88 -0.99 -0.83
N THR A 163 13.32 -1.14 0.42
CA THR A 163 13.41 -2.44 1.08
C THR A 163 12.31 -2.49 2.14
N PRO A 164 11.40 -3.47 2.10
CA PRO A 164 10.37 -3.66 3.12
C PRO A 164 10.97 -3.69 4.52
N MET A 165 10.25 -3.15 5.50
CA MET A 165 10.59 -3.38 6.90
C MET A 165 10.56 -4.89 7.17
N LYS A 166 11.57 -5.41 7.86
CA LYS A 166 11.59 -6.82 8.24
C LYS A 166 10.53 -7.07 9.31
N SER A 167 9.60 -7.98 9.04
CA SER A 167 8.67 -8.51 10.04
C SER A 167 8.32 -9.96 9.70
N GLU A 168 9.15 -10.92 10.07
CA GLU A 168 8.97 -12.34 9.69
C GLU A 168 7.81 -13.05 10.43
N SER A 169 7.14 -12.35 11.34
CA SER A 169 5.97 -12.83 12.07
C SER A 169 4.83 -11.82 11.97
N GLY A 170 3.60 -12.32 11.99
CA GLY A 170 2.42 -11.47 12.18
C GLY A 170 1.44 -11.39 11.02
N LEU A 171 0.37 -10.63 11.25
CA LEU A 171 -0.67 -10.30 10.28
C LEU A 171 -0.60 -8.81 9.97
N ALA A 172 -0.43 -8.45 8.71
CA ALA A 172 -0.54 -7.06 8.27
C ALA A 172 -1.79 -6.84 7.41
N VAL A 173 -2.26 -5.59 7.38
CA VAL A 173 -3.42 -5.19 6.60
C VAL A 173 -3.03 -4.11 5.59
N CYS A 174 -3.30 -4.41 4.32
CA CYS A 174 -3.45 -3.44 3.25
C CYS A 174 -4.83 -2.80 3.32
N SER A 175 -4.91 -1.57 3.83
CA SER A 175 -6.14 -0.79 3.75
C SER A 175 -6.31 -0.25 2.33
N LYS A 176 -7.50 -0.40 1.76
CA LYS A 176 -7.87 0.33 0.54
C LYS A 176 -7.70 1.84 0.75
N ILE A 177 -7.44 2.56 -0.35
CA ILE A 177 -7.22 4.01 -0.33
C ILE A 177 -8.41 4.73 0.30
N SER A 178 -8.11 5.65 1.22
CA SER A 178 -9.11 6.47 1.91
C SER A 178 -9.23 7.83 1.26
N TYR A 179 -10.46 8.26 0.98
CA TYR A 179 -10.70 9.52 0.29
C TYR A 179 -11.98 10.21 0.74
N GLY A 180 -12.09 11.50 0.43
CA GLY A 180 -13.30 12.27 0.63
C GLY A 180 -13.70 12.41 2.10
N LYS A 181 -14.97 12.14 2.42
CA LYS A 181 -15.50 12.22 3.78
C LYS A 181 -15.59 10.83 4.39
N LEU A 182 -14.68 10.54 5.31
CA LEU A 182 -14.72 9.34 6.13
C LEU A 182 -15.08 9.72 7.58
N ASP A 183 -15.95 8.93 8.20
CA ASP A 183 -16.33 9.10 9.60
C ASP A 183 -15.15 8.71 10.51
N ALA A 184 -14.64 9.69 11.27
CA ALA A 184 -13.50 9.49 12.15
C ALA A 184 -13.78 8.51 13.29
N LYS A 185 -15.00 8.43 13.82
CA LYS A 185 -15.36 7.50 14.89
C LYS A 185 -15.36 6.07 14.36
N ARG A 186 -15.94 5.83 13.18
CA ARG A 186 -15.90 4.52 12.52
C ARG A 186 -14.48 4.10 12.17
N LEU A 187 -13.64 5.06 11.76
CA LEU A 187 -12.24 4.80 11.49
C LEU A 187 -11.49 4.34 12.75
N VAL A 188 -11.73 5.00 13.89
CA VAL A 188 -11.18 4.56 15.19
C VAL A 188 -11.66 3.14 15.51
N GLU A 189 -12.95 2.85 15.39
CA GLU A 189 -13.51 1.51 15.62
C GLU A 189 -12.84 0.47 14.73
N TRP A 190 -12.65 0.77 13.44
CA TRP A 190 -11.99 -0.14 12.51
C TRP A 190 -10.57 -0.47 12.96
N PHE A 191 -9.75 0.53 13.28
CA PHE A 191 -8.38 0.29 13.74
C PHE A 191 -8.32 -0.50 15.05
N GLU A 192 -9.18 -0.17 16.03
CA GLU A 192 -9.20 -0.87 17.31
C GLU A 192 -9.64 -2.33 17.14
N VAL A 193 -10.58 -2.62 16.23
CA VAL A 193 -10.92 -4.01 15.89
C VAL A 193 -9.74 -4.73 15.24
N GLN A 194 -9.00 -4.10 14.30
CA GLN A 194 -7.80 -4.71 13.73
C GLN A 194 -6.77 -5.04 14.83
N ARG A 195 -6.55 -4.14 15.80
CA ARG A 195 -5.65 -4.37 16.93
C ARG A 195 -6.08 -5.56 17.79
N LEU A 196 -7.38 -5.66 18.09
CA LEU A 196 -7.94 -6.77 18.86
C LEU A 196 -7.81 -8.12 18.13
N LEU A 197 -7.83 -8.11 16.80
CA LEU A 197 -7.62 -9.29 15.96
C LEU A 197 -6.13 -9.68 15.82
N GLY A 198 -5.22 -8.93 16.44
CA GLY A 198 -3.79 -9.20 16.37
C GLY A 198 -3.15 -8.81 15.05
N VAL A 199 -3.71 -7.84 14.33
CA VAL A 199 -3.00 -7.18 13.24
C VAL A 199 -1.82 -6.42 13.84
N ASP A 200 -0.63 -6.57 13.26
CA ASP A 200 0.61 -5.96 13.73
C ASP A 200 0.88 -4.61 13.06
N LYS A 201 0.47 -4.49 11.79
CA LYS A 201 0.69 -3.29 10.98
C LYS A 201 -0.42 -3.05 9.99
N VAL A 202 -0.81 -1.78 9.84
CA VAL A 202 -1.69 -1.33 8.76
C VAL A 202 -0.91 -0.42 7.82
N LEU A 203 -0.94 -0.69 6.51
CA LEU A 203 -0.52 0.27 5.49
C LEU A 203 -1.77 0.88 4.86
N ALA A 204 -1.84 2.21 4.81
CA ALA A 204 -2.97 2.92 4.22
C ALA A 204 -2.51 4.03 3.28
N TYR A 205 -3.31 4.27 2.23
CA TYR A 205 -3.11 5.34 1.26
C TYR A 205 -4.21 6.37 1.42
N THR A 206 -3.91 7.65 1.18
CA THR A 206 -4.92 8.71 1.25
C THR A 206 -4.94 9.57 0.00
N TYR A 207 -6.14 10.02 -0.38
CA TYR A 207 -6.36 11.00 -1.44
C TYR A 207 -7.48 11.96 -1.06
N LYS A 208 -7.18 13.25 -0.92
CA LYS A 208 -8.16 14.31 -0.59
C LYS A 208 -9.11 13.92 0.57
N LEU A 209 -8.55 13.42 1.67
CA LEU A 209 -9.32 12.97 2.84
C LEU A 209 -9.63 14.15 3.78
N ASN A 210 -10.80 14.13 4.43
CA ASN A 210 -11.17 15.12 5.43
C ASN A 210 -10.24 15.11 6.65
N THR A 211 -9.98 16.30 7.22
CA THR A 211 -9.04 16.51 8.34
C THR A 211 -9.30 15.59 9.54
N GLN A 212 -10.56 15.37 9.91
CA GLN A 212 -10.90 14.53 11.07
C GLN A 212 -10.44 13.08 10.88
N ALA A 213 -10.59 12.51 9.69
CA ALA A 213 -10.12 11.16 9.40
C ALA A 213 -8.60 11.11 9.27
N MET A 214 -7.97 12.14 8.69
CA MET A 214 -6.50 12.25 8.67
C MET A 214 -5.91 12.27 10.07
N ASN A 215 -6.50 13.01 11.02
CA ASN A 215 -6.02 13.03 12.42
C ASN A 215 -6.03 11.63 13.06
N VAL A 216 -7.03 10.80 12.74
CA VAL A 216 -7.08 9.41 13.22
C VAL A 216 -5.95 8.59 12.60
N LEU A 217 -5.72 8.70 11.28
CA LEU A 217 -4.61 8.02 10.61
C LEU A 217 -3.25 8.43 11.19
N GLU A 218 -3.06 9.72 11.45
CA GLU A 218 -1.84 10.28 12.04
C GLU A 218 -1.61 9.78 13.47
N TYR A 219 -2.66 9.65 14.27
CA TYR A 219 -2.55 9.06 15.59
C TYR A 219 -2.01 7.62 15.51
N TYR A 220 -2.59 6.75 14.68
CA TYR A 220 -2.12 5.37 14.55
C TYR A 220 -0.73 5.27 13.91
N GLU A 221 -0.35 6.21 13.04
CA GLU A 221 1.01 6.31 12.54
C GLU A 221 2.00 6.71 13.65
N SER A 222 1.64 7.69 14.49
CA SER A 222 2.51 8.21 15.55
C SER A 222 2.89 7.17 16.61
N ILE A 223 2.02 6.19 16.84
CA ILE A 223 2.28 5.05 17.75
C ILE A 223 2.92 3.85 17.04
N GLY A 224 3.27 4.00 15.75
CA GLY A 224 3.92 2.98 14.94
C GLY A 224 3.01 1.85 14.45
N TYR A 225 1.70 1.93 14.71
CA TYR A 225 0.73 0.89 14.33
C TYR A 225 0.35 0.94 12.85
N ALA A 226 0.29 2.14 12.29
CA ALA A 226 0.03 2.36 10.87
C ALA A 226 1.24 2.98 10.15
N GLU A 227 1.28 2.84 8.84
CA GLU A 227 2.09 3.64 7.92
C GLU A 227 1.15 4.28 6.91
N ILE A 228 1.28 5.61 6.68
CA ILE A 228 0.34 6.36 5.85
C ILE A 228 1.05 6.97 4.64
N ILE A 229 0.75 6.44 3.46
CA ILE A 229 1.15 7.03 2.19
C ILE A 229 0.16 8.16 1.85
N ARG A 230 0.58 9.39 2.13
CA ARG A 230 -0.25 10.59 1.98
C ARG A 230 -0.29 11.10 0.55
N ASP A 231 -1.37 11.79 0.23
CA ASP A 231 -1.54 12.57 -1.01
C ASP A 231 -1.17 11.79 -2.28
N PHE A 232 -1.58 10.52 -2.33
CA PHE A 232 -1.40 9.71 -3.53
C PHE A 232 -2.02 10.45 -4.72
N ASP A 233 -1.20 10.81 -5.69
CA ASP A 233 -1.67 11.52 -6.88
C ASP A 233 -1.90 10.53 -8.01
N PHE A 234 -3.12 10.49 -8.51
CA PHE A 234 -3.48 9.63 -9.62
C PHE A 234 -2.78 10.08 -10.90
N PRO A 235 -2.07 9.19 -11.61
CA PRO A 235 -1.46 9.55 -12.87
C PRO A 235 -2.54 9.91 -13.90
N PHE A 236 -2.21 10.85 -14.80
CA PHE A 236 -3.08 11.28 -15.90
C PHE A 236 -4.41 11.89 -15.48
N LYS A 237 -4.54 12.40 -14.25
CA LYS A 237 -5.75 13.10 -13.77
C LYS A 237 -6.18 14.28 -14.64
N GLU A 238 -5.26 14.89 -15.39
CA GLU A 238 -5.57 16.02 -16.30
C GLU A 238 -6.20 15.53 -17.60
N GLU A 239 -5.70 14.40 -18.14
CA GLU A 239 -6.22 13.75 -19.35
C GLU A 239 -7.52 12.99 -19.05
N TYR A 240 -7.64 12.48 -17.83
CA TYR A 240 -8.79 11.74 -17.34
C TYR A 240 -9.18 12.27 -15.95
N PRO A 241 -9.89 13.41 -15.87
CA PRO A 241 -10.34 13.97 -14.61
C PRO A 241 -11.23 12.98 -13.87
N ARG A 242 -10.80 12.60 -12.66
CA ARG A 242 -11.50 11.66 -11.78
C ARG A 242 -11.51 12.17 -10.36
N ASP A 243 -12.61 11.90 -9.69
CA ASP A 243 -12.68 11.89 -8.23
C ASP A 243 -12.62 10.44 -7.75
N ALA A 244 -12.12 10.25 -6.53
CA ALA A 244 -12.15 8.94 -5.92
C ALA A 244 -13.62 8.53 -5.71
N GLY A 245 -14.02 7.41 -6.33
CA GLY A 245 -15.42 6.98 -6.46
C GLY A 245 -15.90 6.84 -7.90
N ASP A 246 -15.19 7.40 -8.89
CA ASP A 246 -15.42 7.08 -10.29
C ASP A 246 -15.06 5.60 -10.54
N GLN A 247 -16.02 4.81 -11.03
CA GLN A 247 -15.83 3.38 -11.31
C GLN A 247 -15.36 3.11 -12.74
N ASN A 248 -14.84 4.13 -13.44
CA ASN A 248 -14.26 3.90 -14.75
C ASN A 248 -13.03 2.98 -14.70
N SER A 249 -12.72 2.41 -15.86
CA SER A 249 -11.65 1.41 -16.06
C SER A 249 -10.28 1.83 -15.52
N HIS A 250 -10.00 3.12 -15.53
CA HIS A 250 -8.76 3.69 -14.99
C HIS A 250 -8.69 3.71 -13.48
N ALA A 251 -9.76 4.13 -12.82
CA ALA A 251 -9.79 4.16 -11.36
C ALA A 251 -9.52 2.76 -10.79
N TRP A 252 -10.03 1.72 -11.46
CA TRP A 252 -9.70 0.33 -11.11
C TRP A 252 -8.22 -0.01 -11.29
N ALA A 253 -7.57 0.46 -12.36
CA ALA A 253 -6.14 0.27 -12.56
C ALA A 253 -5.34 0.98 -11.45
N ASP A 254 -5.70 2.21 -11.11
CA ASP A 254 -5.07 2.98 -10.04
C ASP A 254 -5.18 2.28 -8.68
N LEU A 255 -6.39 1.82 -8.33
CA LEU A 255 -6.64 1.07 -7.10
C LEU A 255 -5.79 -0.21 -7.03
N GLN A 256 -5.66 -0.92 -8.15
CA GLN A 256 -4.83 -2.13 -8.19
C GLN A 256 -3.35 -1.85 -8.04
N VAL A 257 -2.82 -0.76 -8.64
CA VAL A 257 -1.42 -0.38 -8.45
C VAL A 257 -1.12 -0.12 -6.97
N ILE A 258 -2.04 0.55 -6.26
CA ILE A 258 -1.93 0.77 -4.82
C ILE A 258 -1.96 -0.57 -4.05
N MET A 259 -2.83 -1.50 -4.43
CA MET A 259 -2.89 -2.83 -3.79
C MET A 259 -1.60 -3.63 -4.03
N HIS A 260 -1.07 -3.62 -5.25
CA HIS A 260 0.19 -4.27 -5.60
C HIS A 260 1.38 -3.68 -4.84
N ASP A 261 1.46 -2.35 -4.74
CA ASP A 261 2.48 -1.66 -3.93
C ASP A 261 2.37 -2.07 -2.46
N CYS A 262 1.15 -2.05 -1.91
CA CYS A 262 0.93 -2.38 -0.52
C CYS A 262 1.35 -3.82 -0.18
N GLN A 263 0.91 -4.78 -0.99
CA GLN A 263 1.29 -6.19 -0.82
C GLN A 263 2.80 -6.36 -0.90
N SER A 264 3.45 -5.65 -1.81
CA SER A 264 4.91 -5.67 -1.97
C SER A 264 5.62 -5.10 -0.73
N ARG A 265 5.14 -3.99 -0.18
CA ARG A 265 5.71 -3.36 1.03
C ARG A 265 5.52 -4.19 2.30
N LEU A 266 4.44 -4.97 2.36
CA LEU A 266 4.12 -5.84 3.50
C LEU A 266 4.52 -7.30 3.27
N CYS A 267 5.26 -7.61 2.20
CA CYS A 267 5.58 -9.00 1.81
C CYS A 267 6.43 -9.76 2.84
N SER A 268 7.08 -9.06 3.77
CA SER A 268 7.84 -9.68 4.85
C SER A 268 6.96 -10.30 5.93
N TYR A 269 5.72 -9.83 6.09
CA TYR A 269 4.75 -10.35 7.06
C TYR A 269 4.27 -11.74 6.65
N LYS A 270 3.99 -12.58 7.66
CA LYS A 270 3.53 -13.96 7.44
C LYS A 270 2.19 -14.02 6.72
N TYR A 271 1.30 -13.07 7.01
CA TYR A 271 0.00 -12.92 6.36
C TYR A 271 -0.25 -11.45 6.02
N VAL A 272 -0.80 -11.20 4.84
CA VAL A 272 -1.26 -9.87 4.42
C VAL A 272 -2.72 -9.98 3.98
N ALA A 273 -3.60 -9.26 4.69
CA ALA A 273 -5.00 -9.13 4.31
C ALA A 273 -5.22 -7.82 3.57
N VAL A 274 -6.08 -7.83 2.55
CA VAL A 274 -6.56 -6.61 1.88
C VAL A 274 -7.97 -6.33 2.40
N LEU A 275 -8.16 -5.19 3.07
CA LEU A 275 -9.42 -4.83 3.70
C LEU A 275 -9.82 -3.41 3.34
N ASP A 276 -11.10 -3.21 3.11
CA ASP A 276 -11.73 -1.90 3.15
C ASP A 276 -12.04 -1.48 4.59
N LYS A 277 -12.34 -0.19 4.80
CA LYS A 277 -12.59 0.37 6.13
C LYS A 277 -13.99 0.08 6.67
N ASP A 278 -14.88 -0.42 5.82
CA ASP A 278 -16.20 -0.95 6.16
C ASP A 278 -16.21 -2.50 6.28
N GLU A 279 -15.05 -3.15 6.20
CA GLU A 279 -14.87 -4.60 6.25
C GLU A 279 -14.11 -5.05 7.50
N PHE A 280 -14.51 -6.20 8.04
CA PHE A 280 -13.86 -6.85 9.18
C PHE A 280 -13.60 -8.33 8.92
N LEU A 281 -12.47 -8.82 9.44
CA LEU A 281 -12.20 -10.26 9.54
C LEU A 281 -12.99 -10.82 10.72
N VAL A 282 -13.94 -11.71 10.44
CA VAL A 282 -14.77 -12.36 11.46
C VAL A 282 -14.35 -13.83 11.56
N PRO A 283 -13.87 -14.30 12.72
CA PRO A 283 -13.56 -15.72 12.92
C PRO A 283 -14.80 -16.58 12.65
N ASN A 284 -14.65 -17.61 11.81
CA ASN A 284 -15.68 -18.61 11.64
C ASN A 284 -15.47 -19.71 12.70
N ILE A 285 -16.40 -19.78 13.65
CA ILE A 285 -16.34 -20.70 14.80
C ILE A 285 -16.50 -22.16 14.35
N THR A 286 -17.04 -22.42 13.16
CA THR A 286 -17.29 -23.80 12.69
C THR A 286 -16.07 -24.47 12.06
N ASP A 287 -15.17 -23.71 11.40
CA ASP A 287 -14.15 -24.30 10.51
C ASP A 287 -12.73 -23.75 10.71
N TYR A 288 -12.45 -23.09 11.85
CA TYR A 288 -11.16 -22.45 12.15
C TYR A 288 -10.65 -21.45 11.08
N GLY A 289 -11.53 -21.00 10.18
CA GLY A 289 -11.26 -20.00 9.14
C GLY A 289 -11.74 -18.59 9.51
N PHE A 290 -11.59 -17.63 8.60
CA PHE A 290 -12.18 -16.28 8.72
C PHE A 290 -13.17 -16.03 7.59
N SER A 291 -14.23 -15.27 7.89
CA SER A 291 -15.16 -14.72 6.92
C SER A 291 -15.01 -13.21 6.85
N LEU A 292 -15.03 -12.65 5.65
CA LEU A 292 -15.10 -11.21 5.47
C LEU A 292 -16.55 -10.76 5.67
N LYS A 293 -16.78 -9.82 6.58
CA LYS A 293 -18.09 -9.17 6.72
C LYS A 293 -17.97 -7.69 6.43
N ARG A 294 -18.82 -7.23 5.53
CA ARG A 294 -19.09 -5.81 5.30
C ARG A 294 -20.18 -5.37 6.26
N VAL A 295 -19.96 -4.28 6.98
CA VAL A 295 -20.88 -3.84 8.05
C VAL A 295 -21.69 -2.62 7.64
N PHE A 296 -21.38 -2.00 6.49
CA PHE A 296 -22.05 -0.80 6.00
C PHE A 296 -22.23 -0.79 4.49
#